data_AF-A0AAD1YVA8-F1
#
_entry.id   AF-A0AAD1YVA8-F1
#
_cell.length_a   1.000
_cell.length_b   1.000
_cell.length_c   1.000
_cell.angle_alpha   90.00
_cell.angle_beta   90.00
_cell.angle_gamma   90.00
#
_symmetry.space_group_name_H-M   'P 1'
#
loop_
_entity.id
_entity.type
_entity.pdbx_description
1 polymer ?
#
loop_
_entity_poly.entity_id
_entity_poly.type
_entity_poly.pdbx_seq_one_letter_code
_entity_poly.pdbx_strand_id
1 'polypeptide(L)'
;MPSSHSATVIALAVAVGLQEGFGGSLFALAFILACVVMYDATGVRLHAGRQAEVLNQIVCELPAEHPLSESRPLRELLGHTPTQVVAGALLGLITATIIHLINGSGIRA
;
A
#
# COMPACT_ATOMS: atom_id res chain seq x y z
N MET A 1 7.82 -2.86 8.67
CA MET A 1 6.49 -2.56 9.26
C MET A 1 5.42 -2.90 8.23
N PRO A 2 4.29 -3.53 8.60
CA PRO A 2 3.19 -3.77 7.68
C PRO A 2 2.61 -2.46 7.15
N SER A 3 2.12 -2.45 5.90
CA SER A 3 1.54 -1.26 5.30
C SER A 3 0.18 -0.92 5.93
N SER A 4 0.08 0.23 6.62
CA SER A 4 -1.18 0.70 7.20
C SER A 4 -2.24 0.95 6.12
N HIS A 5 -1.86 1.50 4.97
CA HIS A 5 -2.76 1.70 3.84
C HIS A 5 -3.39 0.37 3.38
N SER A 6 -2.57 -0.67 3.24
CA SER A 6 -3.03 -2.01 2.83
C SER A 6 -3.93 -2.64 3.89
N ALA A 7 -3.62 -2.47 5.17
CA ALA A 7 -4.47 -2.94 6.26
C ALA A 7 -5.83 -2.25 6.27
N THR A 8 -5.89 -0.93 6.11
CA THR A 8 -7.14 -0.17 6.12
C THR A 8 -8.06 -0.57 4.97
N VAL A 9 -7.54 -0.65 3.74
CA VAL A 9 -8.40 -0.92 2.57
C VAL A 9 -8.88 -2.37 2.52
N ILE A 10 -8.06 -3.31 2.99
CA ILE A 10 -8.49 -4.72 3.11
C ILE A 10 -9.50 -4.88 4.24
N ALA A 11 -9.30 -4.22 5.38
CA ALA A 11 -10.29 -4.23 6.45
C ALA A 11 -11.64 -3.68 5.97
N LEU A 12 -11.65 -2.60 5.18
CA LEU A 12 -12.85 -2.05 4.56
C LEU A 12 -13.53 -3.06 3.62
N ALA A 13 -12.78 -3.62 2.66
CA ALA A 13 -13.34 -4.57 1.69
C ALA A 13 -13.92 -5.82 2.38
N VAL A 14 -13.22 -6.36 3.38
CA VAL A 14 -13.69 -7.51 4.16
C VAL A 14 -14.91 -7.14 5.00
N ALA A 15 -14.90 -5.99 5.68
CA ALA A 15 -16.04 -5.54 6.49
C ALA A 15 -17.31 -5.34 5.64
N VAL A 16 -17.17 -4.77 4.43
CA VAL A 16 -18.27 -4.63 3.48
C VAL A 16 -18.75 -6.01 3.01
N GLY A 17 -17.84 -6.91 2.65
CA GLY A 17 -18.20 -8.26 2.23
C GLY A 17 -18.92 -9.08 3.30
N LEU A 18 -18.55 -8.89 4.58
CA LEU A 18 -19.19 -9.55 5.72
C LEU A 18 -20.54 -8.92 6.12
N GLN A 19 -20.75 -7.61 5.88
CA GLN A 19 -22.00 -6.92 6.25
C GLN A 19 -23.05 -6.96 5.13
N GLU A 20 -22.63 -6.70 3.89
CA GLU A 20 -23.53 -6.49 2.74
C GLU A 20 -23.44 -7.63 1.72
N GLY A 21 -22.50 -8.56 1.90
CA GLY A 21 -22.26 -9.70 1.03
C GLY A 21 -21.21 -9.42 -0.07
N PHE A 22 -20.48 -10.46 -0.44
CA PHE A 22 -19.41 -10.42 -1.45
C PHE A 22 -19.92 -10.27 -2.90
N GLY A 23 -21.21 -10.45 -3.15
CA GLY A 23 -21.82 -10.29 -4.48
C GLY A 23 -22.30 -8.87 -4.80
N GLY A 24 -22.25 -7.94 -3.83
CA GLY A 24 -22.79 -6.60 -3.96
C GLY A 24 -21.86 -5.62 -4.70
N SER A 25 -22.45 -4.59 -5.31
CA SER A 25 -21.71 -3.50 -5.96
C SER A 25 -20.81 -2.74 -4.99
N LEU A 26 -21.21 -2.61 -3.72
CA LEU A 26 -20.42 -1.95 -2.69
C LEU A 26 -19.15 -2.75 -2.34
N PHE A 27 -19.23 -4.08 -2.28
CA PHE A 27 -18.06 -4.93 -2.10
C PHE A 27 -17.11 -4.80 -3.30
N ALA A 28 -17.64 -4.86 -4.52
CA ALA A 28 -16.83 -4.70 -5.73
C ALA A 28 -16.09 -3.35 -5.75
N LEU A 29 -16.76 -2.26 -5.38
CA LEU A 29 -16.14 -0.94 -5.26
C LEU A 29 -15.02 -0.92 -4.21
N ALA A 30 -15.29 -1.44 -3.00
CA ALA A 30 -14.31 -1.48 -1.93
C ALA A 30 -13.10 -2.36 -2.26
N PHE A 31 -13.33 -3.49 -2.95
CA PHE A 31 -12.29 -4.40 -3.41
C PHE A 31 -11.40 -3.77 -4.49
N ILE A 32 -12.00 -3.12 -5.50
CA ILE A 32 -11.24 -2.40 -6.53
C ILE A 32 -10.41 -1.28 -5.90
N LEU A 33 -10.98 -0.50 -4.98
CA LEU A 33 -10.25 0.52 -4.22
C LEU A 33 -9.05 -0.10 -3.47
N ALA A 34 -9.24 -1.26 -2.82
CA ALA A 34 -8.17 -1.97 -2.14
C ALA A 34 -7.04 -2.38 -3.11
N CYS A 35 -7.38 -2.91 -4.28
CA CYS A 35 -6.40 -3.25 -5.31
C CYS A 35 -5.60 -2.03 -5.77
N VAL A 36 -6.26 -0.89 -6.03
CA VAL A 36 -5.59 0.34 -6.48
C VAL A 36 -4.62 0.87 -5.42
N VAL A 37 -5.06 0.94 -4.16
CA VAL A 37 -4.23 1.44 -3.06
C VAL A 37 -3.06 0.50 -2.77
N MET A 38 -3.27 -0.81 -2.82
CA MET A 38 -2.18 -1.78 -2.69
C MET A 38 -1.19 -1.65 -3.85
N TYR A 39 -1.66 -1.49 -5.09
CA TYR A 39 -0.79 -1.29 -6.24
C TYR A 39 0.06 -0.02 -6.12
N ASP A 40 -0.54 1.10 -5.74
CA ASP A 40 0.18 2.36 -5.51
C ASP A 40 1.22 2.25 -4.39
N ALA A 41 0.84 1.58 -3.28
CA ALA A 41 1.74 1.37 -2.14
C ALA A 41 2.97 0.52 -2.50
N THR A 42 2.88 -0.35 -3.52
CA THR A 42 3.96 -1.27 -3.89
C THR A 42 4.77 -0.79 -5.10
N GLY A 43 4.10 -0.35 -6.17
CA GLY A 43 4.71 -0.20 -7.49
C GLY A 43 5.30 1.18 -7.72
N VAL A 44 4.49 2.22 -7.62
CA VAL A 44 4.85 3.58 -8.05
C VAL A 44 6.04 4.12 -7.26
N ARG A 45 6.05 3.92 -5.94
CA ARG A 45 7.13 4.41 -5.06
C ARG A 45 8.44 3.67 -5.25
N LEU A 46 8.40 2.37 -5.51
CA LEU A 46 9.60 1.57 -5.76
C LEU A 46 10.26 1.96 -7.09
N HIS A 47 9.46 2.17 -8.13
CA HIS A 47 9.97 2.60 -9.44
C HIS A 47 10.55 4.02 -9.38
N ALA A 48 9.90 4.94 -8.68
CA ALA A 48 10.43 6.29 -8.45
C ALA A 48 11.76 6.26 -7.66
N GLY A 49 11.87 5.40 -6.65
CA GLY A 49 13.11 5.19 -5.90
C GLY A 49 14.26 4.67 -6.77
N ARG A 50 14.00 3.66 -7.61
CA ARG A 50 15.01 3.15 -8.57
C ARG A 50 15.41 4.18 -9.62
N GLN A 51 14.46 5.01 -10.06
CA GLN A 51 14.78 6.12 -10.96
C GLN A 51 15.67 7.18 -10.29
N ALA A 52 15.41 7.49 -9.01
CA ALA A 52 16.25 8.41 -8.24
C ALA A 52 17.67 7.86 -8.05
N GLU A 53 17.82 6.57 -7.77
CA GLU A 53 19.11 5.88 -7.66
C GLU A 53 19.92 5.98 -8.96
N VAL A 54 19.33 5.61 -10.09
CA VAL A 54 19.99 5.71 -11.41
C VAL A 54 20.33 7.16 -11.76
N LEU A 55 19.44 8.11 -11.46
CA LEU A 55 19.69 9.53 -11.72
C LEU A 55 20.84 10.08 -10.87
N ASN A 56 20.91 9.71 -9.58
CA ASN A 56 22.03 10.07 -8.71
C ASN A 56 23.35 9.55 -9.28
N GLN A 57 23.38 8.31 -9.79
CA GLN A 57 24.57 7.73 -10.40
C GLN A 57 25.00 8.50 -11.66
N ILE A 58 24.06 8.83 -12.54
CA ILE A 58 24.32 9.64 -13.74
C ILE A 58 24.92 11.01 -13.35
N VAL A 59 24.34 11.67 -12.35
CA VAL A 59 24.83 12.97 -11.83
C VAL A 59 26.25 12.87 -11.28
N CYS A 60 26.58 11.80 -10.57
CA CYS A 60 27.95 11.59 -10.06
C CYS A 60 29.00 11.36 -11.16
N GLU A 61 28.60 10.85 -12.33
CA GLU A 61 29.50 10.60 -13.47
C GLU A 61 29.69 11.83 -14.37
N LEU A 62 28.95 12.92 -14.15
CA LEU A 62 29.06 14.15 -14.93
C LEU A 62 30.34 14.94 -14.59
N PRO A 63 30.94 15.67 -15.56
CA PRO A 63 32.10 16.52 -15.32
C PRO A 63 31.81 17.58 -14.26
N ALA A 64 32.81 17.95 -13.45
CA ALA A 64 32.64 18.93 -12.36
C ALA A 64 32.11 20.31 -12.84
N GLU A 65 32.35 20.66 -14.10
CA GLU A 65 31.93 21.91 -14.73
C GLU A 65 30.46 21.89 -15.17
N HIS A 66 29.82 20.72 -15.15
CA HIS A 66 28.45 20.57 -15.57
C HIS A 66 27.49 21.15 -14.51
N PRO A 67 26.48 21.95 -14.88
CA PRO A 67 25.59 22.63 -13.93
C PRO A 67 24.86 21.70 -12.95
N LEU A 68 24.69 20.43 -13.33
CA LEU A 68 24.02 19.42 -12.50
C LEU A 68 24.96 18.68 -11.55
N SER A 69 26.29 18.84 -11.64
CA SER A 69 27.24 18.09 -10.80
C SER A 69 27.21 18.52 -9.33
N GLU A 70 26.75 19.74 -9.04
CA GLU A 70 26.48 20.21 -7.66
C GLU A 70 25.04 19.96 -7.20
N SER A 71 24.22 19.24 -8.00
CA SER A 71 22.83 18.94 -7.63
C SER A 71 22.79 18.11 -6.35
N ARG A 72 21.88 18.47 -5.44
CA ARG A 72 21.62 17.64 -4.27
C ARG A 72 21.07 16.28 -4.71
N PRO A 73 21.62 15.15 -4.21
CA PRO A 73 21.14 13.83 -4.57
C PRO A 73 19.67 13.66 -4.18
N LEU A 74 18.90 13.01 -5.06
CA LEU A 74 17.53 12.65 -4.81
C LEU A 74 17.47 11.61 -3.69
N ARG A 75 16.41 11.68 -2.90
CA ARG A 75 16.17 10.71 -1.83
C ARG A 75 15.68 9.41 -2.47
N GLU A 76 16.46 8.35 -2.33
CA GLU A 76 16.10 7.01 -2.78
C GLU A 76 14.96 6.48 -1.90
N LEU A 77 13.72 6.65 -2.38
CA LEU A 77 12.54 6.18 -1.67
C LEU A 77 12.49 4.65 -1.72
N LEU A 78 12.81 4.02 -0.59
CA LEU A 78 12.42 2.65 -0.32
C LEU A 78 10.90 2.62 -0.06
N GLY A 79 10.12 2.31 -1.10
CA GLY A 79 8.70 1.98 -0.94
C GLY A 79 8.51 0.81 0.03
N HIS A 80 7.26 0.58 0.45
CA HIS A 80 6.94 -0.65 1.19
C HIS A 80 7.18 -1.85 0.28
N THR A 81 7.92 -2.84 0.78
CA THR A 81 8.14 -4.08 0.01
C THR A 81 6.80 -4.80 -0.23
N PRO A 82 6.66 -5.59 -1.31
CA PRO A 82 5.46 -6.41 -1.53
C PRO A 82 5.08 -7.25 -0.31
N THR A 83 6.08 -7.75 0.41
CA THR A 83 5.89 -8.50 1.66
C THR A 83 5.22 -7.67 2.77
N GLN A 84 5.51 -6.37 2.87
CA GLN A 84 4.87 -5.47 3.83
C GLN A 84 3.42 -5.14 3.46
N VAL A 85 3.12 -5.06 2.17
CA VAL A 85 1.75 -4.89 1.65
C VAL A 85 0.90 -6.12 1.94
N VAL A 86 1.44 -7.33 1.71
CA VAL A 86 0.77 -8.59 2.07
C VAL A 86 0.55 -8.71 3.58
N ALA A 87 1.55 -8.36 4.40
CA ALA A 87 1.40 -8.35 5.86
C ALA A 87 0.32 -7.38 6.32
N GLY A 88 0.21 -6.20 5.69
CA GLY A 88 -0.87 -5.25 5.93
C GLY A 88 -2.23 -5.83 5.55
N ALA A 89 -2.35 -6.46 4.38
CA ALA A 89 -3.59 -7.10 3.95
C ALA A 89 -4.06 -8.20 4.93
N LEU A 90 -3.16 -9.06 5.39
CA LEU A 90 -3.47 -10.07 6.40
C LEU A 90 -3.93 -9.44 7.72
N LEU A 91 -3.28 -8.37 8.16
CA LEU A 91 -3.70 -7.63 9.36
C LEU A 91 -5.12 -7.08 9.19
N GLY A 92 -5.41 -6.43 8.06
CA GLY A 92 -6.73 -5.86 7.78
C GLY A 92 -7.85 -6.92 7.75
N LEU A 93 -7.57 -8.07 7.13
CA LEU A 93 -8.47 -9.23 7.12
C LEU A 93 -8.79 -9.69 8.54
N ILE A 94 -7.76 -9.93 9.35
CA ILE A 94 -7.90 -10.39 10.74
C ILE A 94 -8.69 -9.37 11.55
N THR A 95 -8.36 -8.07 11.46
CA THR A 95 -9.05 -7.01 12.21
C THR A 95 -10.54 -6.94 11.86
N ALA A 96 -10.89 -6.97 10.57
CA ALA A 96 -12.28 -6.92 10.13
C ALA A 96 -13.06 -8.17 10.59
N THR A 97 -12.47 -9.37 10.50
CA THR A 97 -13.10 -10.59 10.97
C THR A 97 -13.31 -10.58 12.49
N ILE A 98 -12.33 -10.13 13.28
CA ILE A 98 -12.47 -10.00 14.74
C ILE A 98 -13.63 -9.06 15.10
N ILE A 99 -13.68 -7.88 14.50
CA ILE A 99 -14.74 -6.89 14.75
C ILE A 99 -16.11 -7.47 14.38
N HIS A 100 -16.20 -8.16 13.24
CA HIS A 100 -17.44 -8.79 12.81
C HIS A 100 -17.91 -9.88 13.79
N LEU A 101 -16.99 -10.70 14.29
CA LEU A 101 -17.31 -11.73 15.30
C LEU A 101 -17.81 -11.12 16.61
N ILE A 102 -17.17 -10.04 17.08
CA ILE A 102 -17.61 -9.30 18.28
C ILE A 102 -19.04 -8.77 18.08
N ASN A 103 -19.31 -8.10 16.97
CA ASN A 103 -20.63 -7.54 16.67
C ASN A 103 -21.70 -8.64 16.51
N GLY A 104 -21.36 -9.76 15.86
CA GLY A 104 -22.25 -10.91 15.72
C GLY A 104 -22.55 -11.63 17.03
N SER A 105 -21.61 -11.61 17.99
CA SER A 105 -21.80 -12.19 19.32
C SER A 105 -22.66 -11.33 20.25
N GLY A 106 -22.72 -10.00 20.03
CA GLY A 106 -23.55 -9.08 20.82
C GLY A 106 -25.03 -8.99 20.40
N ILE A 107 -25.38 -9.44 19.20
CA ILE A 107 -26.77 -9.40 18.67
C ILE A 107 -27.56 -10.69 19.00
N ARG A 108 -26.87 -11.74 19.47
CA ARG A 108 -27.48 -13.05 19.78
C ARG A 108 -27.70 -13.31 21.28
N ALA A 109 -27.50 -12.32 22.14
CA ALA A 109 -27.74 -12.41 23.59
C ALA A 109 -29.01 -11.66 24.00
#